data_AF-A0A3P8PIH5-F1
#
_entry.id   AF-A0A3P8PIH5-F1
#
_cell.length_a   1.000
_cell.length_b   1.000
_cell.length_c   1.000
_cell.angle_alpha   90.00
_cell.angle_beta   90.00
_cell.angle_gamma   90.00
#
_symmetry.space_group_name_H-M   'P 1'
#
loop_
_entity.id
_entity.type
_entity.pdbx_description
1 polymer ?
#
loop_
_entity_poly.entity_id
_entity_poly.type
_entity_poly.pdbx_seq_one_letter_code
_entity_poly.pdbx_strand_id
1 'polypeptide(L)'
;TMHTHNFVILPHVISILANYDVVYLAQVYLNKMLLGQYNSTLGKYVGYTKKTKEIADNLNKNKGFLEHEKKNKEKCRTNIPLVLDILSRPVKPIVRLRLVESADSKHPGLFMCSAYNFYPKQIKLTWLKDGKEATSNVTSTDELPNGNWLYQIHSYIEISSKPGEKISCMVEHKSDLSTLSSFQKPEIIYHL
;
A
#
# COMPACT_ATOMS: atom_id res chain seq x y z
N THR A 1 36.01 10.54 -15.92
CA THR A 1 34.76 10.57 -15.14
C THR A 1 34.45 9.17 -14.66
N MET A 2 34.61 8.90 -13.36
CA MET A 2 34.27 7.59 -12.76
C MET A 2 32.73 7.45 -12.74
N HIS A 3 32.18 6.61 -13.61
CA HIS A 3 30.80 6.17 -13.47
C HIS A 3 30.73 5.16 -12.33
N THR A 4 30.21 5.57 -11.18
CA THR A 4 29.79 4.64 -10.11
C THR A 4 28.65 3.79 -10.65
N HIS A 5 28.96 2.59 -11.14
CA HIS A 5 27.97 1.61 -11.51
C HIS A 5 27.37 1.01 -10.23
N ASN A 6 26.17 1.44 -9.87
CA ASN A 6 25.43 0.85 -8.77
C ASN A 6 24.84 -0.48 -9.25
N PHE A 7 25.53 -1.57 -8.95
CA PHE A 7 25.03 -2.94 -9.11
C PHE A 7 24.14 -3.29 -7.92
N VAL A 8 22.90 -3.67 -8.18
CA VAL A 8 21.98 -4.15 -7.15
C VAL A 8 21.46 -5.50 -7.60
N ILE A 9 21.83 -6.55 -6.87
CA ILE A 9 21.20 -7.86 -7.00
C ILE A 9 20.09 -7.86 -5.94
N LEU A 10 18.85 -8.05 -6.37
CA LEU A 10 17.71 -8.30 -5.47
C LEU A 10 17.40 -9.78 -5.56
N PRO A 11 18.05 -10.61 -4.71
CA PRO A 11 18.02 -12.05 -4.90
C PRO A 11 16.66 -12.69 -4.59
N HIS A 12 15.74 -11.99 -3.91
CA HIS A 12 14.48 -12.60 -3.46
C HIS A 12 13.31 -11.63 -3.58
N VAL A 13 12.60 -11.64 -4.70
CA VAL A 13 11.27 -11.03 -4.80
C VAL A 13 10.24 -12.16 -4.81
N ILE A 14 9.38 -12.17 -3.80
CA ILE A 14 8.28 -13.13 -3.64
C ILE A 14 6.98 -12.41 -4.00
N SER A 15 6.28 -12.92 -5.00
CA SER A 15 4.89 -12.51 -5.26
C SER A 15 3.96 -13.59 -4.75
N ILE A 16 3.16 -13.26 -3.75
CA ILE A 16 2.09 -14.12 -3.23
C ILE A 16 0.83 -13.77 -4.03
N LEU A 17 0.32 -14.73 -4.79
CA LEU A 17 -0.96 -14.61 -5.48
C LEU A 17 -2.11 -14.90 -4.52
N ALA A 18 -3.33 -14.47 -4.87
CA ALA A 18 -4.53 -14.55 -4.02
C ALA A 18 -4.86 -15.96 -3.46
N ASN A 19 -4.28 -17.02 -4.04
CA ASN A 19 -4.47 -18.43 -3.63
C ASN A 19 -3.27 -19.03 -2.89
N TYR A 20 -2.36 -18.22 -2.36
CA TYR A 20 -1.08 -18.67 -1.77
C TYR A 20 -0.10 -19.31 -2.79
N ASP A 21 -0.38 -19.17 -4.08
CA ASP A 21 0.58 -19.51 -5.13
C ASP A 21 1.75 -18.53 -5.10
N VAL A 22 2.97 -19.08 -5.10
CA VAL A 22 4.20 -18.33 -4.89
C VAL A 22 4.99 -18.27 -6.19
N VAL A 23 5.19 -17.05 -6.68
CA VAL A 23 6.16 -16.79 -7.75
C VAL A 23 7.43 -16.26 -7.10
N TYR A 24 8.52 -16.99 -7.28
CA TYR A 24 9.83 -16.60 -6.84
C TYR A 24 10.62 -16.03 -8.02
N LEU A 25 11.16 -14.84 -7.82
CA LEU A 25 11.99 -14.12 -8.77
C LEU A 25 13.34 -13.77 -8.13
N ALA A 26 14.43 -14.10 -8.81
CA ALA A 26 15.76 -13.58 -8.49
C ALA A 26 16.15 -12.58 -9.57
N GLN A 27 16.25 -11.29 -9.23
CA GLN A 27 16.35 -10.21 -10.21
C GLN A 27 17.70 -9.48 -10.11
N VAL A 28 18.24 -9.12 -11.28
CA VAL A 28 19.51 -8.38 -11.38
C VAL A 28 19.25 -7.01 -11.99
N TYR A 29 19.59 -5.96 -11.25
CA TYR A 29 19.46 -4.58 -11.66
C TYR A 29 20.83 -3.90 -11.79
N LEU A 30 20.97 -3.08 -12.83
CA LEU A 30 22.09 -2.17 -13.00
C LEU A 30 21.56 -0.78 -13.32
N ASN A 31 21.92 0.24 -12.53
CA ASN A 31 21.44 1.61 -12.73
C ASN A 31 19.89 1.69 -12.82
N LYS A 32 19.17 0.97 -11.96
CA LYS A 32 17.70 0.82 -11.94
C LYS A 32 17.09 0.11 -13.16
N MET A 33 17.91 -0.38 -14.09
CA MET A 33 17.45 -1.16 -15.25
C MET A 33 17.49 -2.66 -14.92
N LEU A 34 16.36 -3.34 -15.11
CA LEU A 34 16.26 -4.79 -14.96
C LEU A 34 16.99 -5.48 -16.12
N LEU A 35 18.09 -6.16 -15.80
CA LEU A 35 18.94 -6.83 -16.79
C LEU A 35 18.48 -8.26 -17.09
N GLY A 36 17.97 -8.96 -16.09
CA GLY A 36 17.48 -10.32 -16.22
C GLY A 36 16.96 -10.85 -14.88
N GLN A 37 16.31 -12.00 -14.94
CA GLN A 37 15.77 -12.66 -13.76
C GLN A 37 15.66 -14.18 -13.92
N TYR A 38 15.76 -14.91 -12.81
CA TYR A 38 15.14 -16.23 -12.71
C TYR A 38 13.64 -16.07 -12.49
N ASN A 39 12.81 -16.88 -13.17
CA ASN A 39 11.38 -16.93 -12.93
C ASN A 39 10.95 -18.36 -12.62
N SER A 40 10.41 -18.60 -11.42
CA SER A 40 10.02 -19.94 -10.98
C SER A 40 8.86 -20.57 -11.75
N THR A 41 8.01 -19.76 -12.39
CA THR A 41 6.93 -20.24 -13.25
C THR A 41 7.48 -20.76 -14.57
N LEU A 42 8.51 -20.10 -15.10
CA LEU A 42 9.21 -20.55 -16.31
C LEU A 42 10.29 -21.60 -16.01
N GLY A 43 10.74 -21.70 -14.76
CA GLY A 43 11.81 -22.60 -14.33
C GLY A 43 13.19 -22.26 -14.89
N LYS A 44 13.41 -21.02 -15.32
CA LYS A 44 14.63 -20.60 -16.03
C LYS A 44 14.96 -19.12 -15.85
N TYR A 45 16.20 -18.76 -16.15
CA TYR A 45 16.68 -17.39 -16.30
C TYR A 45 16.23 -16.79 -17.64
N VAL A 46 15.90 -15.49 -17.61
CA VAL A 46 15.53 -14.67 -18.77
C VAL A 46 16.35 -13.39 -18.72
N GLY A 47 17.07 -13.09 -19.80
CA GLY A 47 17.77 -11.82 -19.97
C GLY A 47 16.98 -10.84 -20.85
N TYR A 48 17.07 -9.55 -20.57
CA TYR A 48 16.29 -8.51 -21.27
C TYR A 48 17.10 -7.69 -22.28
N THR A 49 18.43 -7.72 -22.17
CA THR A 49 19.36 -7.18 -23.18
C THR A 49 20.01 -8.30 -23.98
N LYS A 50 20.59 -8.00 -25.15
CA LYS A 50 21.31 -8.99 -25.99
C LYS A 50 22.37 -9.75 -25.19
N LYS A 51 23.25 -9.03 -24.48
CA LYS A 51 24.32 -9.61 -23.66
C LYS A 51 23.77 -10.48 -22.52
N THR A 52 22.70 -10.05 -21.86
CA THR A 52 22.12 -10.79 -20.74
C THR A 52 21.32 -12.02 -21.18
N LYS A 53 20.83 -12.06 -22.43
CA LYS A 53 20.20 -13.26 -23.00
C LYS A 53 21.22 -14.39 -23.14
N GLU A 54 22.40 -14.09 -23.69
CA GLU A 54 23.50 -15.05 -23.81
C GLU A 54 23.95 -15.59 -22.43
N ILE A 55 24.03 -14.69 -21.43
CA ILE A 55 24.31 -15.09 -20.04
C ILE A 55 23.21 -16.02 -19.50
N ALA A 56 21.93 -15.67 -19.70
CA ALA A 56 20.80 -16.48 -19.26
C ALA A 56 20.80 -17.87 -19.91
N ASP A 57 21.09 -17.97 -21.21
CA ASP A 57 21.18 -19.26 -21.91
C ASP A 57 22.28 -20.16 -21.35
N ASN A 58 23.42 -19.59 -20.95
CA ASN A 58 24.50 -20.33 -20.30
C ASN A 58 24.12 -20.76 -18.88
N LEU A 59 23.50 -19.89 -18.09
CA LEU A 59 23.00 -20.24 -16.75
C LEU A 59 21.95 -21.36 -16.82
N ASN A 60 21.06 -21.33 -17.81
CA ASN A 60 20.02 -22.34 -18.02
C ASN A 60 20.55 -23.72 -18.41
N LYS A 61 21.77 -23.83 -18.94
CA LYS A 61 22.41 -25.12 -19.23
C LYS A 61 23.01 -25.77 -17.98
N ASN A 62 23.26 -24.99 -16.93
CA ASN A 62 23.89 -25.47 -15.72
C ASN A 62 22.82 -25.85 -14.68
N LYS A 63 22.67 -27.16 -14.45
CA LYS A 63 21.70 -27.72 -13.51
C LYS A 63 21.88 -27.21 -12.08
N GLY A 64 23.12 -26.98 -11.63
CA GLY A 64 23.41 -26.51 -10.28
C GLY A 64 22.79 -25.14 -9.98
N PHE A 65 22.80 -24.21 -10.93
CA PHE A 65 22.13 -22.92 -10.76
C PHE A 65 20.61 -23.07 -10.69
N LEU A 66 20.01 -23.87 -11.57
CA LEU A 66 18.56 -24.10 -11.56
C LEU A 66 18.09 -24.81 -10.28
N GLU A 67 18.85 -25.78 -9.79
CA GLU A 67 18.59 -26.47 -8.52
C GLU A 67 18.72 -25.54 -7.32
N HIS A 68 19.72 -24.65 -7.33
CA HIS A 68 19.86 -23.62 -6.32
C HIS A 68 18.62 -22.71 -6.25
N GLU A 69 18.11 -22.25 -7.39
CA GLU A 69 16.91 -21.40 -7.42
C GLU A 69 15.63 -22.15 -6.99
N LYS A 70 15.52 -23.44 -7.32
CA LYS A 70 14.43 -24.30 -6.81
C LYS A 70 14.49 -24.41 -5.28
N LYS A 71 15.68 -24.58 -4.71
CA LYS A 71 15.88 -24.60 -3.25
C LYS A 71 15.52 -23.25 -2.61
N ASN A 72 15.89 -22.14 -3.24
CA ASN A 72 15.52 -20.81 -2.77
C ASN A 72 14.00 -20.60 -2.80
N LYS A 73 13.31 -21.02 -3.88
CA LYS A 73 11.84 -21.01 -3.94
C LYS A 73 11.21 -21.77 -2.77
N GLU A 74 11.70 -22.97 -2.46
CA GLU A 74 11.13 -23.78 -1.37
C GLU A 74 11.41 -23.16 0.00
N LYS A 75 12.61 -22.59 0.19
CA LYS A 75 12.93 -21.80 1.39
C LYS A 75 12.02 -20.57 1.51
N CYS A 76 11.72 -19.87 0.41
CA CYS A 76 10.76 -18.78 0.42
C CYS A 76 9.36 -19.27 0.81
N ARG A 77 8.89 -20.36 0.19
CA ARG A 77 7.57 -20.95 0.46
C ARG A 77 7.39 -21.33 1.93
N THR A 78 8.39 -21.99 2.53
CA THR A 78 8.34 -22.42 3.93
C THR A 78 8.33 -21.26 4.93
N ASN A 79 8.84 -20.08 4.56
CA ASN A 79 8.81 -18.88 5.39
C ASN A 79 7.53 -18.04 5.23
N ILE A 80 6.70 -18.28 4.21
CA ILE A 80 5.48 -17.49 3.96
C ILE A 80 4.51 -17.49 5.14
N PRO A 81 4.20 -18.63 5.80
CA PRO A 81 3.26 -18.61 6.94
C PRO A 81 3.71 -17.64 8.05
N LEU A 82 5.01 -17.58 8.33
CA LEU A 82 5.57 -16.64 9.32
C LEU A 82 5.42 -15.19 8.87
N VAL A 83 5.72 -14.91 7.60
CA VAL A 83 5.56 -13.56 7.02
C VAL A 83 4.10 -13.13 7.02
N LEU A 84 3.19 -14.04 6.68
CA LEU A 84 1.76 -13.78 6.70
C LEU A 84 1.21 -13.61 8.11
N ASP A 85 1.66 -14.34 9.13
CA ASP A 85 1.21 -14.10 10.51
C ASP A 85 1.59 -12.67 10.98
N ILE A 86 2.76 -12.18 10.57
CA ILE A 86 3.21 -10.82 10.87
C ILE A 86 2.41 -9.79 10.07
N LEU A 87 2.23 -10.00 8.76
CA LEU A 87 1.62 -9.03 7.86
C LEU A 87 0.10 -9.12 7.77
N SER A 88 -0.55 -10.18 8.23
CA SER A 88 -2.01 -10.33 8.06
C SER A 88 -2.83 -9.65 9.15
N ARG A 89 -2.19 -9.17 10.23
CA ARG A 89 -2.88 -8.57 11.38
C ARG A 89 -3.32 -7.16 11.04
N PRO A 90 -4.63 -6.91 10.83
CA PRO A 90 -5.08 -5.56 10.54
C PRO A 90 -4.94 -4.68 11.78
N VAL A 91 -4.52 -3.44 11.58
CA VAL A 91 -4.42 -2.42 12.64
C VAL A 91 -5.50 -1.37 12.40
N LYS A 92 -6.34 -1.15 13.42
CA LYS A 92 -7.47 -0.21 13.33
C LYS A 92 -6.99 1.24 13.23
N PRO A 93 -7.57 2.06 12.33
CA PRO A 93 -7.21 3.48 12.23
C PRO A 93 -7.55 4.26 13.49
N ILE A 94 -6.69 5.22 13.81
CA ILE A 94 -7.01 6.30 14.75
C ILE A 94 -7.61 7.44 13.94
N VAL A 95 -8.92 7.64 14.05
CA VAL A 95 -9.63 8.69 13.30
C VAL A 95 -9.75 9.96 14.12
N ARG A 96 -9.41 11.10 13.50
CA ARG A 96 -9.55 12.44 14.06
C ARG A 96 -10.31 13.34 13.09
N LEU A 97 -11.40 13.92 13.54
CA LEU A 97 -12.13 14.97 12.83
C LEU A 97 -11.80 16.31 13.47
N ARG A 98 -11.44 17.31 12.67
CA ARG A 98 -11.10 18.66 13.14
C ARG A 98 -11.60 19.71 12.16
N LEU A 99 -11.86 20.90 12.70
CA LEU A 99 -12.01 22.12 11.92
C LEU A 99 -10.62 22.67 11.58
N VAL A 100 -10.40 23.05 10.34
CA VAL A 100 -9.19 23.71 9.84
C VAL A 100 -9.61 25.07 9.32
N GLU A 101 -9.17 26.12 10.00
CA GLU A 101 -9.41 27.49 9.58
C GLU A 101 -8.55 27.81 8.34
N SER A 102 -9.15 28.47 7.35
CA SER A 102 -8.39 28.97 6.20
C SER A 102 -7.50 30.13 6.63
N ALA A 103 -6.23 30.13 6.22
CA ALA A 103 -5.33 31.26 6.41
C ALA A 103 -5.81 32.52 5.65
N ASP A 104 -6.61 32.32 4.60
CA ASP A 104 -7.25 33.39 3.83
C ASP A 104 -8.74 33.49 4.16
N SER A 105 -9.19 34.67 4.58
CA SER A 105 -10.57 34.98 4.99
C SER A 105 -11.63 34.85 3.89
N LYS A 106 -11.23 34.44 2.67
CA LYS A 106 -12.11 34.27 1.50
C LYS A 106 -12.62 32.85 1.32
N HIS A 107 -11.98 31.85 1.93
CA HIS A 107 -12.44 30.48 1.85
C HIS A 107 -13.17 30.10 3.13
N PRO A 108 -14.40 29.55 3.06
CA PRO A 108 -15.02 28.95 4.21
C PRO A 108 -14.04 27.92 4.78
N GLY A 109 -13.92 27.82 6.11
CA GLY A 109 -13.04 26.83 6.73
C GLY A 109 -13.33 25.41 6.22
N LEU A 110 -12.44 24.48 6.52
CA LEU A 110 -12.50 23.12 6.02
C LEU A 110 -12.64 22.16 7.20
N PHE A 111 -13.50 21.15 7.10
CA PHE A 111 -13.41 20.00 7.99
C PHE A 111 -12.39 19.03 7.44
N MET A 112 -11.46 18.57 8.29
CA MET A 112 -10.47 17.57 7.95
C MET A 112 -10.70 16.31 8.78
N CYS A 113 -10.90 15.20 8.09
CA CYS A 113 -10.91 13.85 8.66
C CYS A 113 -9.59 13.18 8.36
N SER A 114 -8.87 12.77 9.40
CA SER A 114 -7.60 12.06 9.27
C SER A 114 -7.71 10.67 9.89
N ALA A 115 -7.32 9.64 9.15
CA ALA A 115 -7.14 8.29 9.67
C ALA A 115 -5.64 8.00 9.74
N TYR A 116 -5.14 7.63 10.91
CA TYR A 116 -3.72 7.39 11.16
C TYR A 116 -3.44 5.94 11.58
N ASN A 117 -2.21 5.50 11.34
CA ASN A 117 -1.63 4.29 11.92
C ASN A 117 -2.44 3.02 11.65
N PHE A 118 -2.98 2.90 10.44
CA PHE A 118 -3.78 1.73 10.04
C PHE A 118 -3.04 0.81 9.08
N TYR A 119 -3.50 -0.42 9.01
CA TYR A 119 -3.04 -1.43 8.07
C TYR A 119 -4.14 -2.48 7.85
N PRO A 120 -4.43 -2.95 6.63
CA PRO A 120 -3.72 -2.70 5.37
C PRO A 120 -4.01 -1.31 4.76
N LYS A 121 -3.35 -1.00 3.64
CA LYS A 121 -3.49 0.29 2.94
C LYS A 121 -4.94 0.61 2.56
N GLN A 122 -5.73 -0.39 2.19
CA GLN A 122 -7.08 -0.20 1.68
C GLN A 122 -8.04 0.28 2.78
N ILE A 123 -8.58 1.48 2.60
CA ILE A 123 -9.50 2.15 3.52
C ILE A 123 -10.48 3.00 2.71
N LYS A 124 -11.68 3.26 3.24
CA LYS A 124 -12.66 4.17 2.64
C LYS A 124 -13.12 5.20 3.65
N LEU A 125 -13.05 6.48 3.28
CA LEU A 125 -13.55 7.62 4.05
C LEU A 125 -14.77 8.19 3.33
N THR A 126 -15.90 8.30 4.02
CA THR A 126 -17.16 8.85 3.50
C THR A 126 -17.63 10.00 4.39
N TRP A 127 -17.88 11.16 3.79
CA TRP A 127 -18.45 12.29 4.51
C TRP A 127 -19.97 12.18 4.62
N LEU A 128 -20.50 12.52 5.79
CA LEU A 128 -21.93 12.57 6.05
C LEU A 128 -22.31 13.97 6.55
N LYS A 129 -23.32 14.58 5.93
CA LYS A 129 -23.99 15.81 6.35
C LYS A 129 -25.39 15.45 6.83
N ASP A 130 -25.68 15.67 8.11
CA ASP A 130 -26.92 15.25 8.78
C ASP A 130 -27.26 13.76 8.53
N GLY A 131 -26.22 12.92 8.49
CA GLY A 131 -26.34 11.48 8.25
C GLY A 131 -26.50 11.07 6.78
N LYS A 132 -26.58 12.01 5.82
CA LYS A 132 -26.62 11.73 4.38
C LYS A 132 -25.24 11.87 3.76
N GLU A 133 -24.90 10.97 2.85
CA GLU A 133 -23.62 11.00 2.14
C GLU A 133 -23.44 12.30 1.35
N ALA A 134 -22.27 12.91 1.51
CA ALA A 134 -21.87 14.14 0.85
C ALA A 134 -20.60 13.89 0.03
N THR A 135 -20.70 14.12 -1.28
CA THR A 135 -19.58 13.95 -2.23
C THR A 135 -19.12 15.27 -2.84
N SER A 136 -19.96 16.31 -2.79
CA SER A 136 -19.62 17.64 -3.29
C SER A 136 -18.60 18.34 -2.38
N ASN A 137 -17.61 18.99 -3.01
CA ASN A 137 -16.54 19.74 -2.35
C ASN A 137 -15.71 18.89 -1.37
N VAL A 138 -15.60 17.60 -1.66
CA VAL A 138 -14.74 16.66 -0.95
C VAL A 138 -13.43 16.48 -1.70
N THR A 139 -12.31 16.54 -0.98
CA THR A 139 -10.99 16.18 -1.51
C THR A 139 -10.31 15.20 -0.56
N SER A 140 -9.44 14.34 -1.08
CA SER A 140 -8.70 13.37 -0.28
C SER A 140 -7.27 13.24 -0.78
N THR A 141 -6.34 12.97 0.13
CA THR A 141 -4.98 12.55 -0.22
C THR A 141 -4.97 11.09 -0.64
N ASP A 142 -3.91 10.67 -1.34
CA ASP A 142 -3.57 9.26 -1.42
C ASP A 142 -3.22 8.71 -0.03
N GLU A 143 -3.27 7.39 0.14
CA GLU A 143 -2.82 6.76 1.37
C GLU A 143 -1.29 6.76 1.43
N LEU A 144 -0.76 7.48 2.42
CA LEU A 144 0.66 7.73 2.60
C LEU A 144 1.27 6.69 3.55
N PRO A 145 2.40 6.06 3.22
CA PRO A 145 3.09 5.15 4.13
C PRO A 145 3.86 5.93 5.21
N ASN A 146 3.78 5.47 6.45
CA ASN A 146 4.46 6.08 7.61
C ASN A 146 5.92 5.57 7.79
N GLY A 147 6.37 4.63 6.96
CA GLY A 147 7.70 4.01 7.06
C GLY A 147 7.83 2.90 8.09
N ASN A 148 6.78 2.63 8.88
CA ASN A 148 6.70 1.56 9.88
C ASN A 148 5.60 0.53 9.53
N TRP A 149 5.34 0.31 8.24
CA TRP A 149 4.27 -0.53 7.69
C TRP A 149 2.84 -0.03 7.90
N LEU A 150 2.64 1.06 8.63
CA LEU A 150 1.33 1.69 8.79
C LEU A 150 1.11 2.79 7.75
N TYR A 151 -0.16 3.14 7.55
CA TYR A 151 -0.59 4.15 6.60
C TYR A 151 -1.35 5.29 7.28
N GLN A 152 -1.47 6.39 6.56
CA GLN A 152 -2.35 7.51 6.89
C GLN A 152 -3.07 8.04 5.65
N ILE A 153 -4.25 8.62 5.83
CA ILE A 153 -5.02 9.31 4.78
C ILE A 153 -5.76 10.50 5.39
N HIS A 154 -5.90 11.57 4.61
CA HIS A 154 -6.67 12.75 4.98
C HIS A 154 -7.74 13.01 3.93
N SER A 155 -8.95 13.32 4.40
CA SER A 155 -10.05 13.81 3.58
C SER A 155 -10.53 15.15 4.12
N TYR A 156 -11.04 15.99 3.23
CA TYR A 156 -11.44 17.35 3.51
C TYR A 156 -12.82 17.59 2.90
N ILE A 157 -13.66 18.37 3.59
CA ILE A 157 -14.91 18.89 3.04
C ILE A 157 -15.06 20.36 3.41
N GLU A 158 -15.46 21.20 2.46
CA GLU A 158 -15.75 22.61 2.71
C GLU A 158 -16.94 22.78 3.65
N ILE A 159 -16.83 23.75 4.58
CA ILE A 159 -17.94 24.16 5.44
C ILE A 159 -19.07 24.71 4.58
N SER A 160 -20.30 24.27 4.87
CA SER A 160 -21.49 24.87 4.29
C SER A 160 -21.93 26.10 5.09
N SER A 161 -22.60 27.07 4.45
CA SER A 161 -23.15 28.25 5.14
C SER A 161 -24.33 27.94 6.07
N LYS A 162 -24.63 26.66 6.37
CA LYS A 162 -25.78 26.23 7.17
C LYS A 162 -25.34 25.96 8.62
N PRO A 163 -25.60 26.89 9.57
CA PRO A 163 -25.35 26.62 10.99
C PRO A 163 -26.21 25.46 11.50
N GLY A 164 -25.67 24.66 12.42
CA GLY A 164 -26.33 23.51 13.02
C GLY A 164 -26.21 22.20 12.23
N GLU A 165 -25.56 22.20 11.06
CA GLU A 165 -25.29 20.98 10.29
C GLU A 165 -24.36 20.04 11.06
N LYS A 166 -24.74 18.76 11.14
CA LYS A 166 -23.98 17.70 11.78
C LYS A 166 -23.03 17.06 10.76
N ILE A 167 -21.73 17.29 10.94
CA ILE A 167 -20.70 16.76 10.06
C ILE A 167 -20.09 15.52 10.67
N SER A 168 -20.05 14.43 9.90
CA SER A 168 -19.37 13.19 10.31
C SER A 168 -18.48 12.64 9.20
N CYS A 169 -17.43 11.93 9.60
CA CYS A 169 -16.58 11.17 8.70
C CYS A 169 -16.71 9.68 9.04
N MET A 170 -17.28 8.88 8.15
CA MET A 170 -17.40 7.44 8.29
C MET A 170 -16.16 6.76 7.71
N VAL A 171 -15.53 5.90 8.50
CA VAL A 171 -14.32 5.18 8.08
C VAL A 171 -14.61 3.68 8.02
N GLU A 172 -14.36 3.09 6.85
CA GLU A 172 -14.47 1.65 6.60
C GLU A 172 -13.06 1.07 6.38
N HIS A 173 -12.66 0.12 7.24
CA HIS A 173 -11.34 -0.51 7.16
C HIS A 173 -11.42 -1.99 7.53
N LYS A 174 -10.56 -2.83 6.92
CA LYS A 174 -10.59 -4.29 7.07
C LYS A 174 -10.41 -4.77 8.52
N SER A 175 -9.83 -3.96 9.40
CA SER A 175 -9.71 -4.29 10.83
C SER A 175 -11.04 -4.34 11.57
N ASP A 176 -12.10 -3.74 11.04
CA ASP A 176 -13.40 -3.64 11.70
C ASP A 176 -14.25 -4.90 11.40
N LEU A 177 -13.85 -6.03 11.98
CA LEU A 177 -14.43 -7.36 11.73
C LEU A 177 -15.60 -7.76 12.67
N SER A 178 -16.36 -6.81 13.24
CA SER A 178 -17.59 -7.14 13.97
C SER A 178 -18.83 -6.82 13.16
N THR A 179 -19.58 -7.89 12.86
CA THR A 179 -21.00 -7.94 12.48
C THR A 179 -21.82 -6.81 13.10
N LEU A 180 -22.48 -6.01 12.25
CA LEU A 180 -23.31 -4.83 12.55
C LEU A 180 -22.52 -3.59 13.04
N SER A 181 -22.27 -2.67 12.09
CA SER A 181 -22.17 -1.22 12.36
C SER A 181 -21.05 -0.67 13.26
N SER A 182 -19.86 -1.27 13.32
CA SER A 182 -18.71 -0.66 14.02
C SER A 182 -17.86 0.28 13.14
N PHE A 183 -18.48 1.22 12.42
CA PHE A 183 -17.74 2.27 11.73
C PHE A 183 -17.23 3.29 12.74
N GLN A 184 -15.99 3.77 12.58
CA GLN A 184 -15.56 4.93 13.35
C GLN A 184 -16.14 6.18 12.70
N LYS A 185 -17.03 6.85 13.44
CA LYS A 185 -17.77 8.04 13.00
C LYS A 185 -17.57 9.20 13.99
N PRO A 186 -16.41 9.84 14.02
CA PRO A 186 -16.26 11.11 14.73
C PRO A 186 -17.17 12.17 14.11
N GLU A 187 -17.60 13.11 14.94
CA GLU A 187 -18.64 14.07 14.60
C GLU A 187 -18.38 15.42 15.27
N ILE A 188 -18.72 16.50 14.57
CA ILE A 188 -18.70 17.86 15.08
C ILE A 188 -20.01 18.54 14.66
N ILE A 189 -20.65 19.26 15.59
CA ILE A 189 -21.77 20.16 15.32
C ILE A 189 -21.20 21.55 15.10
N TYR A 190 -21.46 22.14 13.93
CA TYR A 190 -20.97 23.47 13.60
C TYR A 190 -21.96 24.55 14.06
N HIS A 191 -21.50 25.45 14.92
CA HIS A 191 -22.24 26.63 15.36
C HIS A 191 -21.50 27.88 14.86
N LEU A 192 -22.21 28.79 14.19
CA LEU A 192 -21.69 30.10 13.78
C LEU A 192 -21.57 31.04 14.98
#